data_AF-A0A2T8I0U7-F1
#
_entry.id   AF-A0A2T8I0U7-F1
#
_cell.length_a   1.000
_cell.length_b   1.000
_cell.length_c   1.000
_cell.angle_alpha   90.00
_cell.angle_beta   90.00
_cell.angle_gamma   90.00
#
_symmetry.space_group_name_H-M   'P 1'
#
loop_
_entity.id
_entity.type
_entity.pdbx_description
1 polymer ?
#
loop_
_entity_poly.entity_id
_entity_poly.type
_entity_poly.pdbx_seq_one_letter_code
_entity_poly.pdbx_strand_id
1 'polypeptide(L)'
;MDITLQGEVVRIQGDEFWHMTRVLRLGVNDRVELFDGAGGLVEGSITKVDKGGTDVELLEDARLVAPQGIQWHVFAAFGTLKGGRADWLIEKCTELGACSVTPLLTERCHTIAENRVDRLQRLVLAAVKQCQRIHEMSLKPPIQIGNLLPVIMTDY
;
A
#
# COMPACT_ATOMS: atom_id res chain seq x y z
N MET A 1 3.52 8.16 3.82
CA MET A 1 2.32 8.86 4.31
C MET A 1 2.78 9.76 5.43
N ASP A 2 2.72 11.08 5.25
CA ASP A 2 3.19 12.03 6.27
C ASP A 2 2.00 12.45 7.13
N ILE A 3 1.76 11.70 8.21
CA ILE A 3 0.75 11.99 9.22
C ILE A 3 1.46 12.56 10.45
N THR A 4 1.06 13.75 10.88
CA THR A 4 1.50 14.32 12.16
C THR A 4 0.34 14.23 13.16
N LEU A 5 0.60 13.57 14.30
CA LEU A 5 -0.35 13.42 15.40
C LEU A 5 -0.17 14.59 16.38
N GLN A 6 -1.18 15.44 16.54
CA GLN A 6 -1.29 16.38 17.66
C GLN A 6 -2.66 16.15 18.29
N GLY A 7 -2.71 15.48 19.46
CA GLY A 7 -3.89 15.24 20.31
C GLY A 7 -5.27 15.24 19.62
N GLU A 8 -5.88 14.05 19.46
CA GLU A 8 -7.22 13.82 18.84
C GLU A 8 -7.41 14.34 17.40
N VAL A 9 -6.45 15.09 16.83
CA VAL A 9 -6.52 15.61 15.46
C VAL A 9 -5.32 15.16 14.63
N VAL A 10 -5.62 14.72 13.41
CA VAL A 10 -4.66 14.32 12.39
C VAL A 10 -4.67 15.32 11.24
N ARG A 11 -3.49 15.91 10.95
CA ARG A 11 -3.31 16.77 9.78
C ARG A 11 -2.90 15.93 8.58
N ILE A 12 -3.71 15.97 7.53
CA ILE A 12 -3.44 15.32 6.24
C ILE A 12 -2.98 16.37 5.22
N GLN A 13 -1.87 16.11 4.54
CA GLN A 13 -1.22 17.03 3.60
C GLN A 13 -0.78 16.32 2.30
N GLY A 14 -0.22 17.07 1.36
CA GLY A 14 0.36 16.54 0.13
C GLY A 14 -0.66 15.85 -0.79
N ASP A 15 -0.24 14.73 -1.38
CA ASP A 15 -1.05 13.98 -2.35
C ASP A 15 -2.36 13.48 -1.75
N GLU A 16 -2.37 13.09 -0.46
CA GLU A 16 -3.57 12.59 0.21
C GLU A 16 -4.61 13.70 0.40
N PHE A 17 -4.17 14.87 0.84
CA PHE A 17 -5.02 16.06 0.92
C PHE A 17 -5.63 16.40 -0.45
N TRP A 18 -4.84 16.32 -1.52
CA TRP A 18 -5.33 16.58 -2.87
C TRP A 18 -6.34 15.53 -3.31
N HIS A 19 -6.07 14.25 -3.04
CA HIS A 19 -6.99 13.15 -3.34
C HIS A 19 -8.34 13.32 -2.63
N MET A 20 -8.32 13.57 -1.32
CA MET A 20 -9.53 13.77 -0.51
C MET A 20 -10.36 14.95 -1.02
N THR A 21 -9.75 16.12 -1.25
CA THR A 21 -10.50 17.35 -1.55
C THR A 21 -10.83 17.55 -3.03
N ARG A 22 -10.03 17.01 -3.96
CA ARG A 22 -10.20 17.22 -5.41
C ARG A 22 -10.81 16.03 -6.11
N VAL A 23 -10.42 14.82 -5.73
CA VAL A 23 -10.91 13.58 -6.37
C VAL A 23 -12.19 13.13 -5.68
N LEU A 24 -12.12 12.89 -4.36
CA LEU A 24 -13.27 12.46 -3.56
C LEU A 24 -14.22 13.61 -3.22
N ARG A 25 -13.73 14.86 -3.31
CA ARG A 25 -14.49 16.10 -3.03
C ARG A 25 -15.03 16.16 -1.61
N LEU A 26 -14.30 15.57 -0.67
CA LEU A 26 -14.63 15.60 0.76
C LEU A 26 -14.44 17.02 1.32
N GLY A 27 -15.30 17.38 2.26
CA GLY A 27 -15.32 18.66 2.94
C GLY A 27 -15.54 18.54 4.44
N VAL A 28 -15.75 19.68 5.09
CA VAL A 28 -16.03 19.73 6.54
C VAL A 28 -17.30 18.95 6.87
N ASN A 29 -17.23 18.17 7.96
CA ASN A 29 -18.22 17.21 8.47
C ASN A 29 -18.33 15.88 7.71
N ASP A 30 -17.55 15.66 6.65
CA ASP A 30 -17.48 14.33 6.03
C ASP A 30 -16.68 13.38 6.93
N ARG A 31 -17.18 12.14 7.02
CA ARG A 31 -16.53 11.04 7.74
C ARG A 31 -15.51 10.34 6.87
N VAL A 32 -14.41 9.93 7.47
CA VAL A 32 -13.32 9.20 6.81
C VAL A 32 -12.80 8.10 7.73
N GLU A 33 -12.39 6.97 7.14
CA GLU A 33 -11.56 5.99 7.83
C GLU A 33 -10.10 6.20 7.41
N LEU A 34 -9.23 6.36 8.41
CA LEU A 34 -7.78 6.47 8.22
C LEU A 34 -7.14 5.15 8.62
N PHE A 35 -6.23 4.64 7.78
CA PHE A 35 -5.45 3.45 8.07
C PHE A 35 -3.96 3.69 7.83
N ASP A 36 -3.11 2.98 8.57
CA ASP A 36 -1.65 3.16 8.54
C ASP A 36 -0.91 2.16 7.63
N GLY A 37 -1.63 1.22 7.03
CA GLY A 37 -1.04 0.15 6.23
C GLY A 37 -0.42 -1.00 7.04
N ALA A 38 -0.42 -0.89 8.37
CA ALA A 38 0.16 -1.86 9.30
C ALA A 38 -0.89 -2.53 10.20
N GLY A 39 -2.18 -2.17 10.06
CA GLY A 39 -3.27 -2.71 10.87
C GLY A 39 -4.01 -1.66 11.69
N GLY A 40 -3.43 -0.47 11.86
CA GLY A 40 -4.08 0.66 12.49
C GLY A 40 -5.22 1.18 11.63
N LEU A 41 -6.38 1.36 12.25
CA LEU A 41 -7.58 1.87 11.62
C LEU A 41 -8.33 2.76 12.61
N VAL A 42 -8.83 3.89 12.16
CA VAL A 42 -9.57 4.83 13.00
C VAL A 42 -10.59 5.61 12.18
N GLU A 43 -11.78 5.81 12.74
CA GLU A 43 -12.78 6.70 12.16
C GLU A 43 -12.52 8.15 12.58
N GLY A 44 -12.66 9.09 11.64
CA GLY A 44 -12.50 10.50 11.88
C GLY A 44 -13.52 11.36 11.12
N SER A 45 -13.68 12.60 11.55
CA SER A 45 -14.48 13.63 10.89
C SER A 45 -13.59 14.78 10.44
N ILE A 46 -13.76 15.24 9.21
CA ILE A 46 -13.04 16.41 8.72
C ILE A 46 -13.58 17.66 9.43
N THR A 47 -12.74 18.34 10.21
CA THR A 47 -13.12 19.56 10.95
C THR A 47 -12.66 20.82 10.26
N LYS A 48 -11.62 20.74 9.42
CA LYS A 48 -11.07 21.89 8.70
C LYS A 48 -10.45 21.50 7.38
N VAL A 49 -10.66 22.33 6.37
CA VAL A 49 -9.98 22.25 5.07
C VAL A 49 -9.40 23.62 4.76
N ASP A 50 -8.09 23.70 4.51
CA ASP A 50 -7.42 24.92 4.07
C ASP A 50 -6.47 24.64 2.89
N LYS A 51 -5.70 25.65 2.45
CA LYS A 51 -4.83 25.51 1.27
C LYS A 51 -3.68 24.50 1.46
N GLY A 52 -3.29 24.22 2.69
CA GLY A 52 -2.14 23.39 3.04
C GLY A 52 -2.50 22.05 3.65
N GLY A 53 -3.77 21.68 3.74
CA GLY A 53 -4.17 20.40 4.32
C GLY A 53 -5.60 20.34 4.83
N THR A 54 -5.93 19.18 5.39
CA THR A 54 -7.21 18.87 6.02
C THR A 54 -6.95 18.35 7.43
N ASP A 55 -7.70 18.85 8.41
CA ASP A 55 -7.67 18.37 9.79
C ASP A 55 -8.80 17.36 9.95
N VAL A 56 -8.46 16.18 10.47
CA VAL A 56 -9.39 15.10 10.78
C VAL A 56 -9.37 14.89 12.29
N GLU A 57 -10.49 15.15 12.95
CA GLU A 57 -10.70 14.81 14.36
C GLU A 57 -11.04 13.32 14.46
N LEU A 58 -10.32 12.59 15.30
CA LEU A 58 -10.54 11.17 15.54
C LEU A 58 -11.78 11.00 16.42
N LEU A 59 -12.73 10.18 15.97
CA LEU A 59 -13.99 9.96 16.67
C LEU A 59 -13.90 8.84 17.71
N GLU A 60 -12.85 8.01 17.62
CA GLU A 60 -12.59 6.87 18.48
C GLU A 60 -11.07 6.62 18.61
N ASP A 61 -10.70 5.77 19.56
CA ASP A 61 -9.33 5.26 19.66
C ASP A 61 -9.01 4.38 18.45
N ALA A 62 -7.80 4.50 17.91
CA ALA A 62 -7.36 3.66 16.82
C ALA A 62 -7.39 2.17 17.22
N ARG A 63 -8.09 1.36 16.43
CA ARG A 63 -8.12 -0.09 16.58
C ARG A 63 -6.96 -0.72 15.81
N LEU A 64 -6.41 -1.79 16.37
CA LEU A 64 -5.45 -2.65 15.69
C LEU A 64 -6.17 -3.86 15.12
N VAL A 65 -6.26 -3.91 13.79
CA VAL A 65 -6.78 -5.05 13.06
C VAL A 65 -5.61 -5.97 12.74
N ALA A 66 -5.71 -7.24 13.12
CA ALA A 66 -4.74 -8.26 12.75
C ALA A 66 -4.97 -8.73 11.31
N PRO A 67 -3.92 -9.15 10.58
CA PRO A 67 -4.09 -9.76 9.27
C PRO A 67 -5.01 -10.99 9.37
N GLN A 68 -6.06 -11.02 8.55
CA GLN A 68 -7.01 -12.14 8.52
C GLN A 68 -6.72 -13.08 7.35
N GLY A 69 -7.07 -14.36 7.52
CA GLY A 69 -6.93 -15.37 6.49
C GLY A 69 -5.49 -15.85 6.26
N ILE A 70 -5.33 -16.70 5.24
CA ILE A 70 -4.02 -17.27 4.90
C ILE A 70 -3.13 -16.18 4.30
N GLN A 71 -1.93 -16.03 4.85
CA GLN A 71 -0.95 -15.04 4.40
C GLN A 71 -0.09 -15.63 3.28
N TRP A 72 -0.53 -15.50 2.03
CA TRP A 72 0.22 -16.02 0.89
C TRP A 72 1.35 -15.09 0.48
N HIS A 73 2.55 -15.66 0.43
CA HIS A 73 3.69 -15.06 -0.25
C HIS A 73 3.68 -15.48 -1.72
N VAL A 74 3.74 -14.51 -2.63
CA VAL A 74 3.73 -14.75 -4.07
C VAL A 74 5.14 -14.58 -4.64
N PHE A 75 5.72 -15.67 -5.11
CA PHE A 75 6.88 -15.61 -5.98
C PHE A 75 6.43 -15.57 -7.43
N ALA A 76 6.81 -14.53 -8.17
CA ALA A 76 6.38 -14.39 -9.56
C ALA A 76 7.56 -14.10 -10.48
N ALA A 77 7.69 -14.88 -11.56
CA ALA A 77 8.72 -14.69 -12.57
C ALA A 77 8.43 -13.47 -13.44
N PHE A 78 9.05 -12.34 -13.09
CA PHE A 78 9.04 -11.12 -13.90
C PHE A 78 10.29 -10.29 -13.62
N GLY A 79 10.76 -9.61 -14.66
CA GLY A 79 11.72 -8.50 -14.54
C GLY A 79 11.09 -7.23 -15.10
N THR A 80 11.83 -6.48 -15.92
CA THR A 80 11.29 -5.30 -16.59
C THR A 80 10.34 -5.71 -17.73
N LEU A 81 9.06 -5.89 -17.43
CA LEU A 81 8.05 -6.25 -18.43
C LEU A 81 7.54 -5.01 -19.21
N LYS A 82 7.53 -5.12 -20.54
CA LYS A 82 6.85 -4.16 -21.42
C LYS A 82 5.33 -4.30 -21.30
N GLY A 83 4.59 -3.23 -21.59
CA GLY A 83 3.13 -3.26 -21.69
C GLY A 83 2.36 -3.35 -20.36
N GLY A 84 2.96 -2.96 -19.24
CA GLY A 84 2.25 -2.83 -17.97
C GLY A 84 1.86 -4.14 -17.27
N ARG A 85 2.36 -5.29 -17.72
CA ARG A 85 2.02 -6.59 -17.12
C ARG A 85 2.52 -6.75 -15.68
N ALA A 86 3.71 -6.20 -15.37
CA ALA A 86 4.22 -6.19 -14.00
C ALA A 86 3.32 -5.33 -13.11
N ASP A 87 2.86 -4.19 -13.61
CA ASP A 87 1.96 -3.29 -12.91
C ASP A 87 0.64 -3.99 -12.58
N TRP A 88 0.02 -4.62 -13.58
CA TRP A 88 -1.20 -5.41 -13.41
C TRP A 88 -1.02 -6.55 -12.40
N LEU A 89 0.10 -7.27 -12.45
CA LEU A 89 0.39 -8.34 -11.50
C LEU A 89 0.44 -7.81 -10.06
N ILE A 90 1.16 -6.71 -9.83
CA ILE A 90 1.28 -6.11 -8.50
C ILE A 90 -0.07 -5.62 -7.97
N GLU A 91 -0.87 -4.98 -8.83
CA GLU A 91 -2.23 -4.57 -8.50
C GLU A 91 -3.08 -5.77 -8.07
N LYS A 92 -3.10 -6.84 -8.89
CA LYS A 92 -3.93 -8.02 -8.60
C LYS A 92 -3.44 -8.84 -7.41
N CYS A 93 -2.13 -8.96 -7.19
CA CYS A 93 -1.61 -9.56 -5.97
C CYS A 93 -2.08 -8.79 -4.72
N THR A 94 -2.07 -7.45 -4.79
CA THR A 94 -2.52 -6.60 -3.69
C THR A 94 -4.01 -6.77 -3.41
N GLU A 95 -4.85 -6.69 -4.46
CA GLU A 95 -6.30 -6.84 -4.39
C GLU A 95 -6.72 -8.24 -3.90
N LEU A 96 -6.02 -9.29 -4.31
CA LEU A 96 -6.34 -10.68 -3.99
C LEU A 96 -5.81 -11.16 -2.64
N GLY A 97 -5.26 -10.28 -1.81
CA GLY A 97 -4.89 -10.63 -0.44
C GLY A 97 -3.45 -11.10 -0.24
N ALA A 98 -2.57 -11.08 -1.24
CA ALA A 98 -1.17 -11.49 -1.06
C ALA A 98 -0.50 -10.62 0.03
N CYS A 99 0.21 -11.25 0.97
CA CYS A 99 0.92 -10.52 2.03
C CYS A 99 2.23 -9.92 1.50
N SER A 100 2.80 -10.55 0.48
CA SER A 100 4.02 -10.09 -0.17
C SER A 100 4.20 -10.67 -1.55
N VAL A 101 4.96 -9.95 -2.37
CA VAL A 101 5.41 -10.40 -3.68
C VAL A 101 6.92 -10.30 -3.75
N THR A 102 7.57 -11.39 -4.17
CA THR A 102 8.99 -11.41 -4.54
C THR A 102 9.11 -11.59 -6.05
N PRO A 103 9.69 -10.62 -6.78
CA PRO A 103 10.01 -10.81 -8.19
C PRO A 103 11.12 -11.87 -8.36
N LEU A 104 10.88 -12.84 -9.24
CA LEU A 104 11.87 -13.84 -9.65
C LEU A 104 12.47 -13.45 -11.01
N LEU A 105 13.76 -13.16 -10.98
CA LEU A 105 14.58 -12.90 -12.15
C LEU A 105 14.96 -14.23 -12.80
N THR A 106 14.84 -14.30 -14.12
CA THR A 106 15.11 -15.50 -14.92
C THR A 106 16.15 -15.20 -15.98
N GLU A 107 16.67 -16.23 -16.65
CA GLU A 107 17.68 -16.09 -17.71
C GLU A 107 17.31 -15.03 -18.76
N ARG A 108 16.05 -15.01 -19.19
CA ARG A 108 15.53 -14.08 -20.22
C ARG A 108 15.04 -12.75 -19.63
N CYS A 109 15.01 -12.61 -18.31
CA CYS A 109 14.53 -11.42 -17.62
C CYS A 109 15.29 -11.24 -16.30
N HIS A 110 16.52 -10.73 -16.42
CA HIS A 110 17.51 -10.77 -15.35
C HIS A 110 17.58 -9.49 -14.50
N THR A 111 16.81 -8.44 -14.81
CA THR A 111 16.78 -7.18 -14.05
C THR A 111 15.40 -6.54 -13.95
N ILE A 112 15.19 -5.85 -12.84
CA ILE A 112 14.16 -4.80 -12.67
C ILE A 112 14.94 -3.49 -12.49
N ALA A 113 14.68 -2.49 -13.33
CA ALA A 113 15.29 -1.18 -13.16
C ALA A 113 14.86 -0.53 -11.84
N GLU A 114 15.75 0.19 -11.15
CA GLU A 114 15.47 0.81 -9.84
C GLU A 114 14.24 1.73 -9.88
N ASN A 115 14.14 2.58 -10.91
CA ASN A 115 12.98 3.46 -11.10
C ASN A 115 11.65 2.70 -11.29
N ARG A 116 11.72 1.40 -11.62
CA ARG A 116 10.54 0.53 -11.71
C ARG A 116 10.13 0.03 -10.34
N VAL A 117 11.05 -0.18 -9.41
CA VAL A 117 10.74 -0.61 -8.03
C VAL A 117 9.87 0.44 -7.34
N ASP A 118 10.25 1.71 -7.41
CA ASP A 118 9.46 2.82 -6.84
C ASP A 118 8.06 2.89 -7.45
N ARG A 119 7.95 2.65 -8.76
CA ARG A 119 6.66 2.59 -9.46
C ARG A 119 5.80 1.44 -8.96
N LEU A 120 6.38 0.25 -8.77
CA LEU A 120 5.64 -0.90 -8.25
C LEU A 120 5.17 -0.66 -6.81
N GLN A 121 6.00 -0.03 -5.97
CA GLN A 121 5.59 0.36 -4.60
C GLN A 121 4.42 1.35 -4.61
N ARG A 122 4.44 2.36 -5.49
CA ARG A 122 3.30 3.28 -5.65
C ARG A 122 2.04 2.56 -6.12
N LEU A 123 2.17 1.54 -6.97
CA LEU A 123 1.02 0.72 -7.40
C LEU A 123 0.46 -0.12 -6.26
N VAL A 124 1.31 -0.67 -5.37
CA VAL A 124 0.84 -1.32 -4.14
C VAL A 124 -0.01 -0.33 -3.33
N LEU A 125 0.54 0.85 -3.02
CA LEU A 125 -0.17 1.84 -2.22
C LEU A 125 -1.51 2.27 -2.86
N ALA A 126 -1.53 2.46 -4.19
CA ALA A 126 -2.75 2.79 -4.92
C ALA A 126 -3.79 1.67 -4.85
N ALA A 127 -3.36 0.42 -5.04
CA ALA A 127 -4.23 -0.75 -4.98
C ALA A 127 -4.77 -0.98 -3.57
N VAL A 128 -3.93 -0.86 -2.54
CA VAL A 128 -4.33 -0.93 -1.10
C VAL A 128 -5.48 0.03 -0.81
N LYS A 129 -5.36 1.29 -1.25
CA LYS A 129 -6.42 2.31 -1.08
C LYS A 129 -7.69 1.94 -1.84
N GLN A 130 -7.54 1.50 -3.09
CA GLN A 130 -8.69 1.16 -3.95
C GLN A 130 -9.49 -0.02 -3.41
N CYS A 131 -8.81 -1.05 -2.89
CA CYS A 131 -9.45 -2.23 -2.31
C CYS A 131 -9.71 -2.11 -0.81
N GLN A 132 -9.44 -0.94 -0.20
CA GLN A 132 -9.64 -0.65 1.22
C GLN A 132 -8.94 -1.67 2.15
N ARG A 133 -7.77 -2.14 1.73
CA ARG A 133 -6.99 -3.10 2.48
C ARG A 133 -6.25 -2.38 3.62
N ILE A 134 -6.36 -2.91 4.84
CA ILE A 134 -5.77 -2.29 6.03
C ILE A 134 -4.26 -2.58 6.13
N HIS A 135 -3.82 -3.73 5.62
CA HIS A 135 -2.41 -4.13 5.61
C HIS A 135 -1.80 -4.02 4.21
N GLU A 136 -0.74 -3.24 4.06
CA GLU A 136 0.00 -3.14 2.81
C GLU A 136 0.67 -4.47 2.43
N MET A 137 0.69 -4.78 1.13
CA MET A 137 1.46 -5.89 0.61
C MET A 137 2.95 -5.51 0.55
N SER A 138 3.83 -6.32 1.12
CA SER A 138 5.27 -6.06 1.02
C SER A 138 5.83 -6.48 -0.34
N LEU A 139 6.37 -5.54 -1.11
CA LEU A 139 7.19 -5.85 -2.28
C LEU A 139 8.63 -6.14 -1.83
N LYS A 140 9.03 -7.42 -1.91
CA LYS A 140 10.39 -7.85 -1.54
C LYS A 140 11.40 -7.55 -2.65
N PRO A 141 12.71 -7.47 -2.32
CA PRO A 141 13.75 -7.34 -3.32
C PRO A 141 13.69 -8.49 -4.34
N PRO A 142 14.00 -8.24 -5.62
CA PRO A 142 14.04 -9.28 -6.63
C PRO A 142 15.16 -10.29 -6.34
N ILE A 143 14.90 -11.57 -6.60
CA ILE A 143 15.88 -12.64 -6.45
C ILE A 143 16.03 -13.41 -7.77
N GLN A 144 17.20 -14.03 -7.99
CA GLN A 144 17.37 -14.96 -9.11
C GLN A 144 16.59 -16.25 -8.85
N ILE A 145 15.97 -16.83 -9.88
CA ILE A 145 15.16 -18.05 -9.77
C ILE A 145 15.92 -19.22 -9.14
N GLY A 146 17.24 -19.31 -9.38
CA GLY A 146 18.10 -20.33 -8.75
C GLY A 146 18.19 -20.22 -7.23
N ASN A 147 17.90 -19.05 -6.66
CA ASN A 147 17.90 -18.80 -5.22
C ASN A 147 16.53 -19.02 -4.56
N LEU A 148 15.50 -19.41 -5.33
CA LEU A 148 14.16 -19.61 -4.80
C LEU A 148 14.10 -20.76 -3.78
N LEU A 149 14.66 -21.93 -4.12
CA LEU A 149 14.59 -23.12 -3.27
C LEU A 149 15.17 -22.89 -1.87
N PRO A 150 16.38 -22.30 -1.72
CA PRO A 150 16.90 -21.95 -0.40
C PRO A 150 15.99 -21.04 0.42
N VAL A 151 15.36 -20.04 -0.21
CA VAL A 151 14.47 -19.09 0.47
C VAL A 151 13.23 -19.80 1.02
N ILE A 152 12.54 -20.57 0.17
CA ILE A 152 11.31 -21.26 0.60
C ILE A 152 11.57 -22.39 1.59
N MET A 153 12.77 -22.98 1.61
CA MET A 153 13.12 -24.04 2.56
C MET A 153 13.55 -23.49 3.93
N THR A 154 13.79 -22.19 4.06
CA THR A 154 14.18 -21.55 5.33
C THR A 154 12.96 -20.98 6.06
N ASP A 155 11.91 -20.63 5.32
CA ASP A 155 10.67 -20.04 5.84
C ASP A 155 9.61 -21.10 6.26
N TYR A 156 9.92 -22.40 6.15
CA TYR A 156 9.05 -23.54 6.54
C TYR A 156 9.81 -24.64 7.28
#